data_AF-A0A3D5PDX2-F1
#
_entry.id   AF-A0A3D5PDX2-F1
#
_cell.length_a   1.000
_cell.length_b   1.000
_cell.length_c   1.000
_cell.angle_alpha   90.00
_cell.angle_beta   90.00
_cell.angle_gamma   90.00
#
_symmetry.space_group_name_H-M   'P 1'
#
loop_
_entity.id
_entity.type
_entity.pdbx_description
1 polymer ?
#
loop_
_entity_poly.entity_id
_entity_poly.type
_entity_poly.pdbx_seq_one_letter_code
_entity_poly.pdbx_strand_id
1 'polypeptide(L)' 'MNNLQIFKNPEFGEIRTFADDNGSVTFCGADVAKALGYENTRKAVIDHCREDGCTFRTVIDSMGQKQYFINKFLVKKSA' A
#
# COMPACT_ATOMS: atom_id res chain seq x y z
N MET A 1 -0.53 6.43 -18.79
CA MET A 1 -0.34 7.48 -17.77
C MET A 1 -0.44 6.85 -16.39
N ASN A 2 0.52 7.08 -15.50
CA ASN A 2 0.43 6.61 -14.12
C ASN A 2 -0.46 7.56 -13.29
N ASN A 3 -1.66 7.12 -12.89
CA ASN A 3 -2.62 7.98 -12.19
C ASN A 3 -2.65 7.62 -10.70
N LEU A 4 -2.08 8.49 -9.87
CA LEU A 4 -2.20 8.41 -8.42
C LEU A 4 -3.59 8.91 -8.02
N GLN A 5 -4.38 8.04 -7.40
CA GLN A 5 -5.69 8.35 -6.83
C GLN A 5 -5.63 8.26 -5.31
N ILE A 6 -6.38 9.10 -4.61
CA ILE A 6 -6.47 9.06 -3.14
C ILE A 6 -7.85 8.52 -2.77
N PHE A 7 -7.86 7.38 -2.09
CA PHE A 7 -9.06 6.80 -1.51
C PHE A 7 -9.23 7.31 -0.08
N LYS A 8 -10.39 7.88 0.26
CA LYS A 8 -10.66 8.35 1.63
C LYS A 8 -11.81 7.55 2.23
N ASN A 9 -11.61 7.01 3.41
CA ASN A 9 -12.64 6.33 4.18
C ASN A 9 -12.58 6.76 5.65
N PRO A 10 -13.70 7.05 6.33
CA PRO A 10 -13.67 7.45 7.74
C PRO A 10 -13.03 6.40 8.68
N GLU A 11 -13.12 5.11 8.37
CA GLU A 11 -12.51 4.05 9.21
C GLU A 11 -11.03 3.79 8.91
N PHE A 12 -10.60 3.99 7.65
CA PHE A 12 -9.24 3.65 7.20
C PHE A 12 -8.35 4.87 6.96
N GLY A 13 -8.93 6.07 6.97
CA GLY A 13 -8.25 7.30 6.61
C GLY A 13 -8.05 7.46 5.11
N GLU A 14 -6.92 8.05 4.73
CA GLU A 14 -6.56 8.36 3.35
C GLU A 14 -5.50 7.36 2.86
N ILE A 15 -5.85 6.55 1.85
CA ILE A 15 -4.98 5.55 1.25
C ILE A 15 -4.65 5.97 -0.18
N ARG A 16 -3.37 6.06 -0.49
CA ARG A 16 -2.91 6.30 -1.86
C ARG A 16 -3.02 5.03 -2.69
N THR A 17 -3.57 5.20 -3.88
CA THR A 17 -3.76 4.15 -4.89
C THR A 17 -3.12 4.55 -6.20
N PHE A 18 -2.59 3.59 -6.92
CA PHE A 18 -1.92 3.78 -8.18
C PHE A 18 -2.55 2.84 -9.20
N ALA A 19 -3.25 3.41 -10.18
CA ALA A 19 -3.82 2.66 -11.27
C ALA A 19 -2.84 2.67 -12.46
N ASP A 20 -2.45 1.48 -12.90
CA ASP A 20 -1.66 1.28 -14.11
C ASP A 20 -2.57 1.15 -15.34
N ASP A 21 -2.05 1.46 -16.53
CA ASP A 21 -2.80 1.45 -17.79
C ASP A 21 -3.34 0.03 -18.12
N ASN A 22 -2.68 -1.00 -17.60
CA ASN A 22 -3.11 -2.41 -17.71
C ASN A 22 -4.30 -2.78 -16.79
N GLY A 23 -4.92 -1.82 -16.10
CA GLY A 23 -6.04 -2.06 -15.19
C GLY A 23 -5.64 -2.66 -13.83
N SER A 24 -4.34 -2.74 -13.56
CA SER A 24 -3.81 -3.18 -12.26
C SER A 24 -3.79 -2.00 -11.29
N VAL A 25 -4.55 -2.10 -10.20
CA VAL A 25 -4.57 -1.10 -9.13
C VAL A 25 -3.69 -1.59 -7.99
N THR A 26 -2.77 -0.73 -7.54
CA THR A 26 -1.90 -1.00 -6.39
C THR A 26 -2.14 0.06 -5.31
N PHE A 27 -1.99 -0.33 -4.05
CA PHE A 27 -2.22 0.52 -2.89
C PHE A 27 -0.90 0.82 -2.20
N CYS A 28 -0.74 1.99 -1.59
CA CYS A 28 0.44 2.27 -0.78
C CYS A 28 0.38 1.41 0.48
N GLY A 29 1.30 0.45 0.59
CA GLY A 29 1.32 -0.51 1.69
C GLY A 29 1.51 0.13 3.05
N ALA A 30 2.19 1.28 3.11
CA ALA A 30 2.36 2.04 4.34
C ALA A 30 1.03 2.59 4.86
N ASP A 31 0.21 3.17 3.97
CA ASP A 31 -1.10 3.72 4.32
C ASP A 31 -2.06 2.59 4.70
N VAL A 32 -2.05 1.47 3.96
CA VAL A 32 -2.85 0.28 4.27
C VAL A 32 -2.48 -0.30 5.64
N ALA A 33 -1.19 -0.46 5.95
CA ALA A 33 -0.77 -0.97 7.24
C ALA A 33 -1.17 -0.03 8.39
N LYS A 34 -1.09 1.29 8.17
CA LYS A 34 -1.52 2.29 9.16
C LYS A 34 -3.03 2.23 9.38
N ALA A 35 -3.81 2.12 8.31
CA ALA A 35 -5.27 1.95 8.36
C ALA A 35 -5.69 0.70 9.12
N LEU A 36 -4.89 -0.38 9.03
CA LEU A 36 -5.10 -1.62 9.78
C LEU A 36 -4.62 -1.55 11.24
N GLY A 37 -4.03 -0.44 11.68
CA GLY A 37 -3.57 -0.25 13.06
C GLY A 37 -2.18 -0.82 13.35
N TYR A 38 -1.37 -1.15 12.34
CA TYR A 38 0.01 -1.56 12.58
C TYR A 38 0.88 -0.37 12.98
N GLU A 39 1.58 -0.48 14.10
CA GLU A 39 2.51 0.53 14.57
C GLU A 39 3.72 0.68 13.64
N ASN A 40 4.26 -0.45 13.15
CA ASN A 40 5.38 -0.47 12.20
C ASN A 40 4.92 -0.91 10.82
N THR A 41 4.49 0.06 10.02
CA THR A 41 3.95 -0.16 8.67
C THR A 41 4.93 -0.86 7.74
N ARG A 42 6.22 -0.54 7.81
CA ARG A 42 7.25 -1.17 6.98
C ARG A 42 7.38 -2.66 7.29
N LYS A 43 7.44 -3.01 8.57
CA LYS A 43 7.51 -4.41 9.00
C LYS A 43 6.24 -5.15 8.62
N ALA A 44 5.08 -4.54 8.85
CA ALA A 44 3.79 -5.14 8.49
C ALA A 44 3.69 -5.42 6.98
N VAL A 45 4.12 -4.48 6.12
CA VAL A 45 4.17 -4.72 4.68
C VAL A 45 5.09 -5.91 4.36
N ILE A 46 6.30 -5.98 4.94
CA ILE A 46 7.23 -7.09 4.66
C ILE A 46 6.69 -8.44 5.15
N ASP A 47 6.05 -8.47 6.32
CA ASP A 47 5.56 -9.71 6.95
C ASP A 47 4.27 -10.23 6.28
N HIS A 48 3.39 -9.31 5.85
CA HIS A 48 2.06 -9.62 5.32
C HIS A 48 1.95 -9.56 3.79
N CYS A 49 2.95 -9.04 3.11
CA CYS A 49 2.95 -8.93 1.66
C CYS A 49 4.04 -9.86 1.11
N ARG A 50 3.62 -11.03 0.64
CA ARG A 50 4.51 -12.00 -0.02
C ARG A 50 5.03 -11.41 -1.33
N GLU A 51 6.22 -11.81 -1.77
CA GLU A 51 6.83 -11.35 -3.02
C GLU A 51 5.88 -11.46 -4.24
N ASP A 52 5.04 -12.49 -4.31
CA ASP A 52 4.02 -12.66 -5.37
C ASP A 52 2.93 -11.57 -5.42
N GLY A 53 2.75 -10.77 -4.36
CA GLY A 53 1.73 -9.72 -4.26
C GLY A 53 2.28 -8.32 -4.02
N CYS A 54 3.60 -8.20 -3.91
CA CYS A 54 4.29 -6.97 -3.52
C CYS A 54 5.07 -6.39 -4.69
N THR A 55 4.41 -5.53 -5.46
CA THR A 55 5.09 -4.76 -6.51
C THR A 55 5.79 -3.56 -5.90
N PHE A 56 7.04 -3.74 -5.47
CA PHE A 56 7.86 -2.68 -4.89
C PHE A 56 8.19 -1.57 -5.91
N ARG A 57 7.24 -0.67 -6.14
CA ARG A 57 7.46 0.56 -6.90
C ARG A 57 7.97 1.63 -5.97
N THR A 58 9.22 2.02 -6.16
CA THR A 58 9.78 3.19 -5.49
C THR A 58 9.27 4.46 -6.18
N VAL A 59 8.09 4.92 -5.79
CA VAL A 59 7.69 6.29 -6.10
C VAL A 59 8.36 7.18 -5.06
N ILE A 60 9.13 8.15 -5.55
CA ILE A 60 9.69 9.20 -4.71
C ILE A 60 8.54 10.18 -4.47
N ASP A 61 8.03 10.21 -3.25
CA ASP A 61 7.06 11.23 -2.85
C ASP A 61 7.68 12.63 -3.02
N SER A 62 6.89 13.71 -3.11
CA SER A 62 7.43 15.09 -3.18
C SER A 62 8.42 15.40 -2.04
N MET A 63 8.38 14.62 -0.95
CA MET A 63 9.27 14.68 0.19
C MET A 63 10.52 13.77 0.11
N GLY A 64 10.79 13.11 -1.02
CA GLY A 64 11.97 12.26 -1.22
C GLY A 64 11.88 10.85 -0.62
N GLN A 65 10.72 10.47 -0.08
CA GLN A 65 10.55 9.21 0.64
C GLN A 65 10.24 8.05 -0.32
N LYS A 66 10.89 6.90 -0.09
CA LYS A 66 10.60 5.66 -0.83
C LYS A 66 9.28 5.07 -0.34
N GLN A 67 8.28 5.05 -1.22
CA GLN A 67 7.00 4.39 -0.97
C GLN A 67 7.03 2.95 -1.47
N TYR A 68 6.22 2.08 -0.85
CA TYR A 68 6.03 0.70 -1.28
C TYR A 68 4.58 0.50 -1.67
N PHE A 69 4.33 0.12 -2.92
CA PHE A 69 3.00 -0.21 -3.39
C PHE A 69 2.79 -1.72 -3.36
N ILE A 70 1.56 -2.13 -3.07
CA ILE A 70 1.18 -3.52 -2.88
C ILE A 70 -0.13 -3.77 -3.63
N ASN A 71 -0.26 -4.95 -4.22
CA ASN A 71 -1.54 -5.36 -4.82
C ASN A 71 -2.37 -6.16 -3.82
N LYS A 72 -1.71 -6.88 -2.91
CA LYS A 72 -2.36 -7.78 -1.95
C LYS A 72 -1.76 -7.66 -0.56
N PHE A 73 -2.57 -7.30 0.43
CA PHE A 73 -2.20 -7.34 1.85
C PHE A 73 -2.84 -8.57 2.50
N LEU A 74 -2.04 -9.56 2.93
CA LEU A 74 -2.56 -10.75 3.60
C LEU A 74 -2.67 -10.50 5.10
N VAL A 75 -3.86 -10.08 5.55
CA VAL A 75 -4.16 -10.06 6.98
C VAL A 75 -4.31 -11.51 7.45
N LYS A 76 -3.31 -12.04 8.16
CA LYS A 76 -3.49 -13.30 8.88
C LYS A 76 -4.46 -13.02 10.03
N LYS A 77 -5.75 -13.31 9.84
CA LYS A 77 -6.66 -13.49 10.98
C LYS A 77 -6.09 -14.65 11.78
N SER A 78 -5.56 -14.36 12.97
CA SER A 78 -5.30 -15.42 13.94
C SER A 78 -6.67 -15.95 14.34
N ALA A 79 -6.94 -17.20 13.96
CA ALA A 79 -8.09 -17.97 14.41
C ALA A 79 -7.86 -18.46 15.84
#